data_AF-A0A3A4KS29-F1
#
_entry.id   AF-A0A3A4KS29-F1
#
_cell.length_a   1.000
_cell.length_b   1.000
_cell.length_c   1.000
_cell.angle_alpha   90.00
_cell.angle_beta   90.00
_cell.angle_gamma   90.00
#
_symmetry.space_group_name_H-M   'P 1'
#
loop_
_entity.id
_entity.type
_entity.pdbx_description
1 polymer ?
#
loop_
_entity_poly.entity_id
_entity_poly.type
_entity_poly.pdbx_seq_one_letter_code
_entity_poly.pdbx_strand_id
1 'polypeptide(L)'
;MTTDETDRDAAYSWEVRYGSRVVEYGVQRWGEPHPWTGATTRLAFEIAGELFEQACLYAMEESRDTAIDAEAKGRAAPEPIGQVIVVLRDPTGAELANLTAHLRHRPITRTEVEDYRALMQAWAEDERRMAARAAAPPPEPAEPEILAPPHEFEQNPAPAAYDPRHRVVDDLLQQAVELRESVVDPDHCRRRAYQAERRLVEDQDAERLIAAGRDEAARAIAAERVARSAQLVSLWQGRMADSTEIYLRAAALDTEAARLSRALDGPD
;
A
#
# COMPACT_ATOMS: atom_id res chain seq x y z
N MET A 1 -31.74 19.44 22.77
CA MET A 1 -30.45 18.75 22.95
C MET A 1 -29.36 19.74 22.59
N THR A 2 -28.87 20.46 23.59
CA THR A 2 -27.68 21.33 23.50
C THR A 2 -26.46 20.42 23.58
N THR A 3 -25.84 20.12 22.44
CA THR A 3 -24.54 19.45 22.38
C THR A 3 -23.51 20.43 22.91
N ASP A 4 -23.09 20.20 24.15
CA ASP A 4 -22.10 20.99 24.87
C ASP A 4 -20.73 20.89 24.18
N GLU A 5 -20.02 22.02 24.08
CA GLU A 5 -18.74 22.13 23.37
C GLU A 5 -17.60 21.31 24.02
N THR A 6 -17.84 20.76 25.21
CA THR A 6 -16.96 19.86 25.96
C THR A 6 -16.77 18.48 25.33
N ASP A 7 -17.56 18.11 24.32
CA ASP A 7 -17.50 16.79 23.68
C ASP A 7 -16.42 16.67 22.58
N ARG A 8 -15.71 17.77 22.25
CA ARG A 8 -14.69 17.77 21.18
C ARG A 8 -13.43 16.97 21.51
N ASP A 9 -13.12 16.76 22.78
CA ASP A 9 -11.93 16.01 23.24
C ASP A 9 -12.27 14.64 23.84
N ALA A 10 -13.55 14.22 23.77
CA ALA A 10 -13.94 12.93 24.31
C ALA A 10 -13.29 11.78 23.51
N ALA A 11 -12.74 10.81 24.24
CA ALA A 11 -12.23 9.57 23.66
C ALA A 11 -13.36 8.53 23.58
N TYR A 12 -13.21 7.54 22.72
CA TYR A 12 -14.00 6.33 22.73
C TYR A 12 -13.06 5.13 22.66
N SER A 13 -13.50 4.01 23.22
CA SER A 13 -12.84 2.72 23.04
C SER A 13 -13.60 1.91 22.00
N TRP A 14 -12.89 1.09 21.25
CA TRP A 14 -13.47 0.21 20.25
C TRP A 14 -12.85 -1.18 20.36
N GLU A 15 -13.65 -2.20 20.02
CA GLU A 15 -13.24 -3.61 20.03
C GLU A 15 -13.81 -4.30 18.78
N VAL A 16 -12.99 -5.11 18.12
CA VAL A 16 -13.42 -6.07 17.09
C VAL A 16 -13.26 -7.47 17.65
N ARG A 17 -14.30 -8.30 17.51
CA ARG A 17 -14.35 -9.66 18.06
C ARG A 17 -14.73 -10.66 16.98
N TYR A 18 -14.10 -11.82 17.02
CA TYR A 18 -14.48 -13.01 16.25
C TYR A 18 -15.15 -13.99 17.21
N GLY A 19 -16.48 -14.07 17.15
CA GLY A 19 -17.28 -14.71 18.19
C GLY A 19 -17.01 -14.09 19.57
N SER A 20 -16.51 -14.88 20.52
CA SER A 20 -16.19 -14.41 21.87
C SER A 20 -14.79 -13.77 22.01
N ARG A 21 -13.89 -14.02 21.05
CA ARG A 21 -12.47 -13.61 21.11
C ARG A 21 -12.30 -12.18 20.61
N VAL A 22 -11.73 -11.30 21.43
CA VAL A 22 -11.26 -9.97 20.97
C VAL A 22 -10.02 -10.17 20.11
N VAL A 23 -10.04 -9.64 18.90
CA VAL A 23 -8.91 -9.71 17.96
C VAL A 23 -8.20 -8.38 17.81
N GLU A 24 -8.94 -7.27 17.94
CA GLU A 24 -8.40 -5.92 17.86
C GLU A 24 -9.14 -5.02 18.83
N TYR A 25 -8.42 -4.04 19.38
CA TYR A 25 -8.99 -3.05 20.28
C TYR A 25 -8.17 -1.77 20.26
N GLY A 26 -8.79 -0.66 20.63
CA GLY A 26 -8.08 0.60 20.73
C GLY A 26 -8.90 1.68 21.43
N VAL A 27 -8.24 2.81 21.64
CA VAL A 27 -8.84 4.05 22.14
C VAL A 27 -8.52 5.15 21.14
N GLN A 28 -9.51 5.96 20.79
CA GLN A 28 -9.38 7.00 19.79
C GLN A 28 -10.16 8.24 20.21
N ARG A 29 -9.75 9.43 19.73
CA ARG A 29 -10.50 10.68 19.97
C ARG A 29 -11.45 10.98 18.83
N TRP A 30 -12.57 11.62 19.15
CA TRP A 30 -13.52 12.05 18.11
C TRP A 30 -12.91 13.09 17.17
N GLY A 31 -13.17 12.92 15.86
CA GLY A 31 -12.66 13.81 14.83
C GLY A 31 -11.20 13.56 14.40
N GLU A 32 -10.46 12.71 15.11
CA GLU A 32 -9.19 12.19 14.63
C GLU A 32 -9.40 10.97 13.70
N PRO A 33 -8.53 10.73 12.71
CA PRO A 33 -8.66 9.58 11.82
C PRO A 33 -8.61 8.26 12.58
N HIS A 34 -9.62 7.39 12.41
CA HIS A 34 -9.60 6.05 12.97
C HIS A 34 -8.46 5.22 12.36
N PRO A 35 -7.65 4.49 13.15
CA PRO A 35 -6.46 3.80 12.65
C PRO A 35 -6.75 2.72 11.58
N TRP A 36 -7.90 2.05 11.67
CA TRP A 36 -8.31 1.03 10.69
C TRP A 36 -9.01 1.58 9.44
N THR A 37 -9.91 2.55 9.59
CA THR A 37 -10.78 2.99 8.49
C THR A 37 -10.35 4.32 7.88
N GLY A 38 -9.55 5.10 8.61
CA GLY A 38 -9.19 6.48 8.26
C GLY A 38 -10.33 7.49 8.47
N ALA A 39 -11.48 7.06 9.00
CA ALA A 39 -12.65 7.91 9.20
C ALA A 39 -12.38 9.05 10.20
N THR A 40 -12.80 10.27 9.88
CA THR A 40 -12.67 11.44 10.77
C THR A 40 -14.01 11.94 11.31
N THR A 41 -15.03 11.08 11.32
CA THR A 41 -16.38 11.47 11.79
C THR A 41 -16.45 11.55 13.32
N ARG A 42 -17.49 12.25 13.80
CA ARG A 42 -17.82 12.38 15.23
C ARG A 42 -19.06 11.57 15.62
N LEU A 43 -19.68 10.88 14.67
CA LEU A 43 -20.87 10.09 14.92
C LEU A 43 -20.47 8.64 15.20
N ALA A 44 -20.78 8.16 16.40
CA ALA A 44 -20.43 6.80 16.83
C ALA A 44 -20.95 5.73 15.87
N PHE A 45 -22.15 5.90 15.33
CA PHE A 45 -22.73 4.96 14.38
C PHE A 45 -22.00 4.93 13.03
N GLU A 46 -21.48 6.06 12.56
CA GLU A 46 -20.70 6.11 11.32
C GLU A 46 -19.34 5.41 11.51
N ILE A 47 -18.63 5.69 12.61
CA ILE A 47 -17.37 4.98 12.93
C ILE A 47 -17.62 3.49 13.08
N ALA A 48 -18.65 3.11 13.86
CA ALA A 48 -19.00 1.71 14.07
C ALA A 48 -19.33 1.01 12.75
N GLY A 49 -20.11 1.65 11.87
CA GLY A 49 -20.49 1.09 10.57
C GLY A 49 -19.28 0.86 9.67
N GLU A 50 -18.40 1.84 9.52
CA GLU A 50 -17.18 1.71 8.71
C GLU A 50 -16.23 0.65 9.29
N LEU A 51 -16.03 0.64 10.62
CA LEU A 51 -15.19 -0.35 11.29
C LEU A 51 -15.77 -1.75 11.13
N PHE A 52 -17.09 -1.88 11.20
CA PHE A 52 -17.81 -3.14 11.05
C PHE A 52 -17.73 -3.71 9.64
N GLU A 53 -17.92 -2.88 8.62
CA GLU A 53 -17.76 -3.29 7.22
C GLU A 53 -16.33 -3.79 6.96
N GLN A 54 -15.33 -2.99 7.37
CA GLN A 54 -13.92 -3.34 7.22
C GLN A 54 -13.57 -4.63 7.96
N ALA A 55 -14.06 -4.81 9.20
CA ALA A 55 -13.84 -6.02 9.99
C ALA A 55 -14.50 -7.26 9.36
N CYS A 56 -15.70 -7.13 8.78
CA CYS A 56 -16.36 -8.23 8.09
C CYS A 56 -15.57 -8.65 6.84
N LEU A 57 -15.14 -7.68 6.02
CA LEU A 57 -14.34 -7.94 4.83
C LEU A 57 -13.03 -8.64 5.19
N TYR A 58 -12.29 -8.09 6.16
CA TYR A 58 -11.02 -8.65 6.60
C TYR A 58 -11.18 -10.07 7.16
N ALA A 59 -12.19 -10.31 8.00
CA ALA A 59 -12.44 -11.66 8.55
C ALA A 59 -12.80 -12.69 7.48
N MET A 60 -13.53 -12.29 6.42
CA MET A 60 -13.84 -13.17 5.28
C MET A 60 -12.60 -13.47 4.44
N GLU A 61 -11.79 -12.46 4.14
CA GLU A 61 -10.54 -12.60 3.38
C GLU A 61 -9.52 -13.45 4.15
N GLU A 62 -9.29 -13.15 5.43
CA GLU A 62 -8.38 -13.90 6.31
C GLU A 62 -8.79 -15.38 6.44
N SER A 63 -10.08 -15.66 6.65
CA SER A 63 -10.59 -17.04 6.70
C SER A 63 -10.37 -17.77 5.37
N ARG A 64 -10.61 -17.09 4.25
CA ARG A 64 -10.44 -17.66 2.91
C ARG A 64 -8.99 -17.96 2.61
N ASP A 65 -8.11 -16.99 2.80
CA ASP A 65 -6.68 -17.11 2.49
C ASP A 65 -6.02 -18.19 3.35
N THR A 66 -6.37 -18.25 4.63
CA THR A 66 -5.82 -19.28 5.54
C THR A 66 -6.28 -20.68 5.13
N ALA A 67 -7.52 -20.83 4.66
CA ALA A 67 -8.04 -22.10 4.18
C ALA A 67 -7.42 -22.51 2.83
N ILE A 68 -7.26 -21.58 1.89
CA ILE A 68 -6.54 -21.81 0.62
C ILE A 68 -5.09 -22.24 0.92
N ASP A 69 -4.39 -21.53 1.81
CA ASP A 69 -3.01 -21.86 2.19
C ASP A 69 -2.91 -23.24 2.86
N ALA A 70 -3.85 -23.57 3.75
CA ALA A 70 -3.91 -24.88 4.39
C ALA A 70 -4.08 -25.99 3.35
N GLU A 71 -5.05 -25.85 2.44
CA GLU A 71 -5.31 -26.83 1.39
C GLU A 71 -4.16 -26.93 0.38
N ALA A 72 -3.57 -25.80 0.00
CA ALA A 72 -2.40 -25.74 -0.87
C ALA A 72 -1.23 -26.55 -0.30
N LYS A 73 -1.05 -26.49 1.03
CA LYS A 73 -0.02 -27.22 1.80
C LYS A 73 -0.45 -28.62 2.27
N GLY A 74 -1.64 -29.10 1.89
CA GLY A 74 -2.15 -30.42 2.29
C GLY A 74 -2.48 -30.56 3.78
N ARG A 75 -2.77 -29.44 4.46
CA ARG A 75 -3.20 -29.39 5.87
C ARG A 75 -4.72 -29.32 5.96
N ALA A 76 -5.28 -29.70 7.10
CA ALA A 76 -6.70 -29.48 7.37
C ALA A 76 -7.01 -27.98 7.38
N ALA A 77 -8.11 -27.59 6.73
CA ALA A 77 -8.56 -26.20 6.73
C ALA A 77 -8.96 -25.78 8.16
N PRO A 78 -8.59 -24.57 8.60
CA PRO A 78 -9.05 -24.04 9.89
C PRO A 78 -10.56 -23.82 9.88
N GLU A 79 -11.14 -23.74 11.06
CA GLU A 79 -12.55 -23.34 11.21
C GLU A 79 -12.72 -21.89 10.74
N PRO A 80 -13.66 -21.60 9.82
CA PRO A 80 -13.88 -20.25 9.31
C PRO A 80 -14.51 -19.34 10.36
N ILE A 81 -14.20 -18.04 10.31
CA ILE A 81 -14.76 -17.06 11.24
C ILE A 81 -16.26 -16.91 10.97
N GLY A 82 -17.11 -17.45 11.84
CA GLY A 82 -18.56 -17.44 11.65
C GLY A 82 -19.28 -16.15 12.07
N GLN A 83 -18.66 -15.34 12.92
CA GLN A 83 -19.30 -14.15 13.51
C GLN A 83 -18.28 -13.04 13.76
N VAL A 84 -18.64 -11.81 13.40
CA VAL A 84 -17.90 -10.59 13.71
C VAL A 84 -18.77 -9.68 14.57
N ILE A 85 -18.19 -9.12 15.63
CA ILE A 85 -18.84 -8.17 16.53
C ILE A 85 -17.94 -6.95 16.65
N VAL A 86 -18.50 -5.76 16.46
CA VAL A 86 -17.84 -4.47 16.71
C VAL A 86 -18.57 -3.75 17.82
N VAL A 87 -17.82 -3.32 18.85
CA VAL A 87 -18.38 -2.60 19.99
C VAL A 87 -17.60 -1.30 20.19
N LEU A 88 -18.33 -0.18 20.30
CA LEU A 88 -17.78 1.12 20.68
C LEU A 88 -18.34 1.52 22.05
N ARG A 89 -17.49 2.08 22.90
CA ARG A 89 -17.87 2.57 24.24
C ARG A 89 -17.30 3.95 24.51
N ASP A 90 -18.01 4.73 25.31
CA ASP A 90 -17.57 6.05 25.77
C ASP A 90 -16.47 5.93 26.86
N PRO A 91 -15.92 7.06 27.36
CA PRO A 91 -14.90 7.03 28.43
C PRO A 91 -15.38 6.42 29.75
N THR A 92 -16.69 6.37 29.99
CA THR A 92 -17.29 5.78 31.19
C THR A 92 -17.51 4.28 31.03
N GLY A 93 -17.30 3.74 29.82
CA GLY A 93 -17.55 2.34 29.47
C GLY A 93 -18.98 2.07 29.01
N ALA A 94 -19.82 3.10 28.85
CA ALA A 94 -21.16 2.93 28.32
C ALA A 94 -21.11 2.61 26.82
N GLU A 95 -21.92 1.64 26.37
CA GLU A 95 -21.97 1.23 24.98
C GLU A 95 -22.59 2.32 24.11
N LEU A 96 -21.82 2.78 23.12
CA LEU A 96 -22.25 3.76 22.13
C LEU A 96 -22.83 3.08 20.88
N ALA A 97 -22.25 1.95 20.48
CA ALA A 97 -22.71 1.14 19.35
C ALA A 97 -22.25 -0.31 19.51
N ASN A 98 -23.06 -1.25 19.02
CA ASN A 98 -22.75 -2.67 18.96
C ASN A 98 -23.37 -3.28 17.70
N LEU A 99 -22.52 -3.74 16.81
CA LEU A 99 -22.89 -4.30 15.51
C LEU A 99 -22.42 -5.75 15.45
N THR A 100 -23.28 -6.65 14.99
CA THR A 100 -22.99 -8.09 14.90
C THR A 100 -23.38 -8.62 13.52
N ALA A 101 -22.47 -9.36 12.88
CA ALA A 101 -22.71 -10.06 11.62
C ALA A 101 -22.43 -11.55 11.77
N HIS A 102 -23.25 -12.36 11.08
CA HIS A 102 -22.96 -13.76 10.82
C HIS A 102 -22.43 -13.89 9.40
N LEU A 103 -21.17 -14.32 9.27
CA LEU A 103 -20.48 -14.39 7.99
C LEU A 103 -20.89 -15.64 7.21
N ARG A 104 -21.05 -15.48 5.89
CA ARG A 104 -21.30 -16.58 4.96
C ARG A 104 -20.12 -16.70 4.01
N HIS A 105 -19.37 -17.78 4.13
CA HIS A 105 -18.17 -18.03 3.34
C HIS A 105 -18.52 -18.70 2.01
N ARG A 106 -17.95 -18.17 0.93
CA ARG A 106 -18.02 -18.82 -0.38
C ARG A 106 -17.13 -20.06 -0.37
N PRO A 107 -17.60 -21.22 -0.89
CA PRO A 107 -16.75 -22.38 -1.07
C PRO A 107 -15.45 -22.02 -1.81
N ILE A 108 -14.35 -22.62 -1.37
CA ILE A 108 -13.07 -22.52 -2.05
C ILE A 108 -13.10 -23.52 -3.21
N THR A 109 -12.70 -23.06 -4.39
CA THR A 109 -12.66 -23.89 -5.59
C THR A 109 -11.26 -24.48 -5.76
N ARG A 110 -11.19 -25.65 -6.39
CA ARG A 110 -9.92 -26.29 -6.73
C ARG A 110 -9.02 -25.39 -7.57
N THR A 111 -9.60 -24.64 -8.51
CA THR A 111 -8.88 -23.69 -9.36
C THR A 111 -8.17 -22.62 -8.52
N GLU A 112 -8.82 -22.06 -7.50
CA GLU A 112 -8.18 -21.06 -6.63
C GLU A 112 -6.98 -21.62 -5.86
N VAL A 113 -7.08 -22.87 -5.40
CA VAL A 113 -5.97 -23.55 -4.72
C VAL A 113 -4.81 -23.81 -5.70
N GLU A 114 -5.11 -24.18 -6.94
CA GLU A 114 -4.11 -24.39 -8.00
C GLU A 114 -3.44 -23.06 -8.40
N ASP A 115 -4.20 -21.98 -8.56
CA ASP A 115 -3.70 -20.64 -8.86
C ASP A 115 -2.77 -20.12 -7.73
N TYR A 116 -3.19 -20.31 -6.48
CA TYR A 116 -2.37 -19.95 -5.32
C TYR A 116 -1.05 -20.73 -5.29
N ARG A 117 -1.07 -22.04 -5.57
CA ARG A 117 0.15 -22.85 -5.66
C ARG A 117 1.07 -22.35 -6.76
N ALA A 118 0.53 -22.00 -7.93
CA ALA A 118 1.31 -21.46 -9.04
C ALA A 118 1.97 -20.12 -8.66
N LEU A 119 1.23 -19.23 -7.98
CA LEU A 119 1.77 -17.96 -7.48
C LEU A 119 2.93 -18.17 -6.50
N MET A 120 2.76 -19.07 -5.51
CA MET A 120 3.82 -19.37 -4.54
C MET A 120 5.05 -20.00 -5.18
N GLN A 121 4.88 -20.83 -6.21
CA GLN A 121 6.00 -21.38 -6.98
C GLN A 121 6.76 -20.31 -7.76
N ALA A 122 6.04 -19.36 -8.38
CA ALA A 122 6.64 -18.24 -9.10
C ALA A 122 7.47 -17.34 -8.17
N TRP A 123 6.96 -17.03 -6.98
CA TRP A 123 7.70 -16.27 -5.97
C TRP A 123 8.95 -17.00 -5.49
N ALA A 124 8.85 -18.30 -5.21
CA ALA A 124 10.01 -19.09 -4.79
C ALA A 124 11.10 -19.16 -5.87
N GLU A 125 10.72 -19.18 -7.16
CA GLU A 125 11.68 -19.13 -8.27
C GLU A 125 12.34 -17.76 -8.41
N ASP A 126 11.58 -16.68 -8.23
CA ASP A 126 12.14 -15.34 -8.28
C ASP A 126 13.08 -15.08 -7.10
N GLU A 127 12.73 -15.52 -5.89
CA GLU A 127 13.61 -15.47 -4.73
C GLU A 127 14.92 -16.24 -4.96
N ARG A 128 14.84 -17.45 -5.54
CA ARG A 128 16.03 -18.21 -5.95
C ARG A 128 16.89 -17.46 -6.95
N ARG A 129 16.27 -16.80 -7.95
CA ARG A 129 16.98 -16.00 -8.95
C ARG A 129 17.68 -14.80 -8.33
N MET A 130 17.01 -14.11 -7.41
CA MET A 130 17.57 -12.96 -6.70
C MET A 130 18.73 -13.39 -5.80
N ALA A 131 18.58 -14.50 -5.07
CA ALA A 131 19.65 -15.07 -4.27
C ALA A 131 20.85 -15.51 -5.13
N ALA A 132 20.62 -16.13 -6.30
CA ALA A 132 21.69 -16.51 -7.23
C ALA A 132 22.44 -15.30 -7.79
N ARG A 133 21.74 -14.19 -8.08
CA ARG A 133 22.37 -12.92 -8.48
C ARG A 133 23.20 -12.31 -7.36
N ALA A 134 22.70 -12.33 -6.12
CA ALA A 134 23.41 -11.83 -4.96
C ALA A 134 24.64 -12.69 -4.58
N ALA A 135 24.58 -14.00 -4.84
CA ALA A 135 25.68 -14.94 -4.61
C ALA A 135 26.70 -15.01 -5.76
N ALA A 136 26.38 -14.44 -6.93
CA ALA A 136 27.34 -14.33 -8.01
C ALA A 136 28.49 -13.43 -7.53
N PRO A 137 29.76 -13.89 -7.62
CA PRO A 137 30.87 -13.04 -7.26
C PRO A 137 30.78 -11.76 -8.11
N PRO A 138 31.01 -10.58 -7.51
CA PRO A 138 31.15 -9.38 -8.30
C PRO A 138 32.19 -9.67 -9.39
N PRO A 139 31.95 -9.23 -10.64
CA PRO A 139 32.90 -9.49 -11.72
C PRO A 139 34.30 -9.12 -11.24
N GLU A 140 35.24 -10.07 -11.33
CA GLU A 140 36.62 -9.83 -10.91
C GLU A 140 37.09 -8.56 -11.61
N PRO A 141 37.55 -7.53 -10.87
CA PRO A 141 38.19 -6.40 -11.50
C PRO A 141 39.34 -6.97 -12.32
N ALA A 142 39.34 -6.70 -13.63
CA ALA A 142 40.32 -7.26 -14.55
C ALA A 142 41.73 -7.14 -13.95
N GLU A 143 42.44 -8.27 -13.87
CA GLU A 143 43.78 -8.32 -13.29
C GLU A 143 44.69 -7.31 -14.01
N PRO A 144 45.29 -6.34 -13.31
CA PRO A 144 46.32 -5.52 -13.91
C PRO A 144 47.54 -6.40 -14.21
N GLU A 145 47.94 -6.42 -15.48
CA GLU A 145 49.06 -7.18 -16.01
C GLU A 145 50.34 -6.96 -15.16
N ILE A 146 50.80 -8.01 -14.46
CA ILE A 146 51.95 -7.92 -13.54
C ILE A 146 53.26 -8.02 -14.33
N LEU A 147 54.04 -6.94 -14.36
CA LEU A 147 55.47 -6.93 -14.72
C LEU A 147 56.36 -7.28 -13.50
N ALA A 148 57.50 -7.93 -13.77
CA ALA A 148 58.44 -8.65 -12.89
C ALA A 148 59.06 -7.89 -11.65
N PRO A 149 59.69 -8.61 -10.68
CA PRO A 149 60.13 -8.06 -9.37
C PRO A 149 61.66 -7.77 -9.31
N PRO A 150 62.21 -7.29 -8.18
CA PRO A 150 61.78 -6.20 -7.30
C PRO A 150 62.93 -5.18 -7.10
N HIS A 151 62.70 -3.89 -7.39
CA HIS A 151 63.60 -2.83 -6.91
C HIS A 151 62.96 -2.11 -5.71
N GLU A 152 63.69 -2.15 -4.60
CA GLU A 152 63.80 -1.17 -3.52
C GLU A 152 62.54 -0.31 -3.23
N PHE A 153 61.85 -0.67 -2.14
CA PHE A 153 60.86 0.13 -1.37
C PHE A 153 60.51 1.52 -1.94
N GLU A 154 59.61 1.58 -2.92
CA GLU A 154 58.93 2.81 -3.31
C GLU A 154 57.54 2.88 -2.66
N GLN A 155 57.26 4.08 -2.16
CA GLN A 155 56.03 4.48 -1.49
C GLN A 155 54.81 3.99 -2.28
N ASN A 156 53.86 3.40 -1.57
CA ASN A 156 52.55 3.01 -2.10
C ASN A 156 52.02 4.15 -2.99
N PRO A 157 51.85 3.97 -4.32
CA PRO A 157 51.34 5.03 -5.15
C PRO A 157 49.95 5.40 -4.63
N ALA A 158 49.69 6.70 -4.50
CA ALA A 158 48.37 7.20 -4.17
C ALA A 158 47.33 6.49 -5.05
N PRO A 159 46.15 6.10 -4.51
CA PRO A 159 45.11 5.44 -5.30
C PRO A 159 44.95 6.19 -6.61
N ALA A 160 45.06 5.46 -7.73
CA ALA A 160 44.89 6.05 -9.05
C ALA A 160 43.62 6.90 -9.03
N ALA A 161 43.78 8.18 -9.37
CA ALA A 161 42.70 9.15 -9.28
C ALA A 161 41.48 8.58 -9.99
N TYR A 162 40.45 8.24 -9.21
CA TYR A 162 39.16 7.77 -9.71
C TYR A 162 38.74 8.71 -10.84
N ASP A 163 38.63 8.17 -12.06
CA ASP A 163 38.37 8.99 -13.24
C ASP A 163 37.07 9.75 -12.98
N PRO A 164 37.10 11.10 -12.93
CA PRO A 164 35.92 11.89 -12.65
C PRO A 164 34.77 11.63 -13.62
N ARG A 165 35.03 11.02 -14.79
CA ARG A 165 34.01 10.61 -15.75
C ARG A 165 33.20 9.39 -15.30
N HIS A 166 33.81 8.43 -14.61
CA HIS A 166 33.10 7.30 -14.02
C HIS A 166 32.18 7.76 -12.86
N ARG A 167 32.60 8.82 -12.14
CA ARG A 167 31.77 9.47 -11.13
C ARG A 167 30.41 9.91 -11.66
N VAL A 168 30.40 10.48 -12.86
CA VAL A 168 29.19 11.00 -13.49
C VAL A 168 28.22 9.86 -13.82
N VAL A 169 28.75 8.71 -14.25
CA VAL A 169 27.92 7.52 -14.50
C VAL A 169 27.29 7.01 -13.20
N ASP A 170 28.09 6.87 -12.14
CA ASP A 170 27.60 6.41 -10.83
C ASP A 170 26.59 7.42 -10.24
N ASP A 171 26.84 8.72 -10.35
CA ASP A 171 25.93 9.77 -9.89
C ASP A 171 24.58 9.73 -10.64
N LEU A 172 24.58 9.48 -11.95
CA LEU A 172 23.35 9.35 -12.76
C LEU A 172 22.55 8.11 -12.37
N LEU A 173 23.22 6.97 -12.15
CA LEU A 173 22.59 5.73 -11.70
C LEU A 173 21.99 5.90 -10.30
N GLN A 174 22.73 6.53 -9.39
CA GLN A 174 22.25 6.82 -8.03
C GLN A 174 21.02 7.73 -8.05
N GLN A 175 21.03 8.81 -8.84
CA GLN A 175 19.86 9.67 -9.03
C GLN A 175 18.66 8.91 -9.60
N ALA A 176 18.87 7.97 -10.52
CA ALA A 176 17.81 7.14 -11.06
C ALA A 176 17.19 6.21 -10.00
N VAL A 177 18.01 5.66 -9.08
CA VAL A 177 17.54 4.88 -7.93
C VAL A 177 16.73 5.76 -6.98
N GLU A 178 17.25 6.92 -6.58
CA GLU A 178 16.56 7.86 -5.69
C GLU A 178 15.20 8.30 -6.24
N LEU A 179 15.12 8.56 -7.54
CA LEU A 179 13.85 8.84 -8.20
C LEU A 179 12.87 7.68 -8.06
N ARG A 180 13.28 6.43 -8.33
CA ARG A 180 12.41 5.25 -8.21
C ARG A 180 11.95 5.02 -6.77
N GLU A 181 12.80 5.28 -5.78
CA GLU A 181 12.45 5.19 -4.36
C GLU A 181 11.47 6.27 -3.91
N SER A 182 11.43 7.42 -4.59
CA SER A 182 10.48 8.50 -4.30
C SER A 182 9.06 8.25 -4.84
N VAL A 183 8.86 7.23 -5.69
CA VAL A 183 7.58 6.94 -6.33
C VAL A 183 6.60 6.31 -5.34
N VAL A 184 5.35 6.79 -5.37
CA VAL A 184 4.25 6.14 -4.64
C VAL A 184 3.87 4.85 -5.36
N ASP A 185 3.68 3.76 -4.60
CA ASP A 185 3.30 2.44 -5.14
C ASP A 185 2.18 2.56 -6.22
N PRO A 186 2.47 2.19 -7.49
CA PRO A 186 1.51 2.28 -8.58
C PRO A 186 0.24 1.44 -8.35
N ASP A 187 0.35 0.30 -7.66
CA ASP A 187 -0.82 -0.53 -7.36
C ASP A 187 -1.69 0.13 -6.29
N HIS A 188 -1.07 0.74 -5.26
CA HIS A 188 -1.78 1.56 -4.29
C HIS A 188 -2.54 2.71 -4.96
N CYS A 189 -1.88 3.49 -5.82
CA CYS A 189 -2.52 4.59 -6.54
C CYS A 189 -3.67 4.12 -7.43
N ARG A 190 -3.52 3.01 -8.15
CA ARG A 190 -4.59 2.42 -8.97
C ARG A 190 -5.79 1.99 -8.13
N ARG A 191 -5.57 1.29 -7.01
CA ARG A 191 -6.66 0.89 -6.10
C ARG A 191 -7.40 2.11 -5.54
N ARG A 192 -6.68 3.16 -5.13
CA ARG A 192 -7.28 4.38 -4.59
C ARG A 192 -8.03 5.20 -5.64
N ALA A 193 -7.51 5.29 -6.86
CA ALA A 193 -8.20 5.93 -7.97
C ALA A 193 -9.54 5.23 -8.27
N TYR A 194 -9.53 3.90 -8.37
CA TYR A 194 -10.74 3.10 -8.59
C TYR A 194 -11.79 3.30 -7.47
N GLN A 195 -11.35 3.30 -6.21
CA GLN A 195 -12.23 3.58 -5.07
C GLN A 195 -12.84 4.99 -5.14
N ALA A 196 -12.03 6.00 -5.48
CA ALA A 196 -12.51 7.37 -5.62
C ALA A 196 -13.49 7.53 -6.79
N GLU A 197 -13.26 6.86 -7.92
CA GLU A 197 -14.15 6.86 -9.08
C GLU A 197 -15.49 6.22 -8.75
N ARG A 198 -15.49 5.07 -8.07
CA ARG A 198 -16.73 4.44 -7.60
C ARG A 198 -17.54 5.36 -6.69
N ARG A 199 -16.87 5.99 -5.71
CA ARG A 199 -17.52 6.94 -4.80
C ARG A 199 -18.09 8.15 -5.52
N LEU A 200 -17.38 8.68 -6.51
CA LEU A 200 -17.87 9.78 -7.34
C LEU A 200 -19.15 9.40 -8.09
N VAL A 201 -19.22 8.20 -8.67
CA VAL A 201 -20.43 7.70 -9.33
C VAL A 201 -21.59 7.59 -8.35
N GLU A 202 -21.35 7.00 -7.18
CA GLU A 202 -22.36 6.85 -6.12
C GLU A 202 -22.87 8.22 -5.63
N ASP A 203 -21.99 9.19 -5.42
CA ASP A 203 -22.36 10.56 -5.03
C ASP A 203 -23.14 11.28 -6.15
N GLN A 204 -22.78 11.09 -7.42
CA GLN A 204 -23.50 11.64 -8.57
C GLN A 204 -24.90 11.02 -8.71
N ASP A 205 -25.04 9.73 -8.46
CA ASP A 205 -26.35 9.06 -8.42
C ASP A 205 -27.23 9.61 -7.29
N ALA A 206 -26.66 9.78 -6.10
CA ALA A 206 -27.34 10.39 -4.97
C ALA A 206 -27.76 11.84 -5.28
N GLU A 207 -26.87 12.64 -5.89
CA GLU A 207 -27.18 13.99 -6.34
C GLU A 207 -28.34 14.01 -7.34
N ARG A 208 -28.34 13.12 -8.34
CA ARG A 208 -29.45 12.98 -9.32
C ARG A 208 -30.79 12.70 -8.64
N LEU A 209 -30.81 11.85 -7.63
CA LEU A 209 -32.02 11.53 -6.87
C LEU A 209 -32.52 12.73 -6.05
N ILE A 210 -31.60 13.46 -5.40
CA ILE A 210 -31.92 14.66 -4.61
C ILE A 210 -32.36 15.82 -5.51
N ALA A 211 -31.80 15.93 -6.72
CA ALA A 211 -32.10 16.98 -7.69
C ALA A 211 -33.57 16.99 -8.14
N ALA A 212 -34.27 15.85 -8.07
CA ALA A 212 -35.69 15.75 -8.36
C ALA A 212 -36.60 16.36 -7.26
N GLY A 213 -36.04 16.64 -6.07
CA GLY A 213 -36.74 17.24 -4.95
C GLY A 213 -36.76 18.78 -4.96
N ARG A 214 -37.57 19.38 -4.09
CA ARG A 214 -37.61 20.86 -3.92
C ARG A 214 -36.65 21.39 -2.87
N ASP A 215 -35.95 20.53 -2.14
CA ASP A 215 -35.03 20.94 -1.07
C ASP A 215 -33.71 21.46 -1.65
N GLU A 216 -33.53 22.78 -1.59
CA GLU A 216 -32.32 23.46 -2.08
C GLU A 216 -31.10 23.19 -1.20
N ALA A 217 -31.27 23.03 0.12
CA ALA A 217 -30.18 22.78 1.04
C ALA A 217 -29.62 21.36 0.82
N ALA A 218 -30.50 20.38 0.63
CA ALA A 218 -30.10 19.03 0.28
C ALA A 218 -29.35 18.97 -1.07
N ARG A 219 -29.79 19.74 -2.07
CA ARG A 219 -29.10 19.86 -3.37
C ARG A 219 -27.70 20.45 -3.23
N ALA A 220 -27.54 21.52 -2.45
CA ALA A 220 -26.23 22.13 -2.19
C ALA A 220 -25.25 21.15 -1.50
N ILE A 221 -25.72 20.39 -0.50
CA ILE A 221 -24.91 19.39 0.19
C ILE A 221 -24.48 18.26 -0.76
N ALA A 222 -25.39 17.79 -1.62
CA ALA A 222 -25.10 16.75 -2.59
C ALA A 222 -24.04 17.20 -3.61
N ALA A 223 -24.19 18.41 -4.15
CA ALA A 223 -23.21 19.01 -5.08
C ALA A 223 -21.82 19.15 -4.44
N GLU A 224 -21.75 19.54 -3.16
CA GLU A 224 -20.49 19.64 -2.43
C GLU A 224 -19.82 18.26 -2.23
N ARG A 225 -20.61 17.20 -1.99
CA ARG A 225 -20.08 15.82 -1.92
C ARG A 225 -19.49 15.38 -3.25
N VAL A 226 -20.22 15.59 -4.36
CA VAL A 226 -19.73 15.31 -5.71
C VAL A 226 -18.43 16.05 -5.99
N ALA A 227 -18.35 17.35 -5.64
CA ALA A 227 -17.15 18.15 -5.82
C ALA A 227 -15.95 17.59 -5.04
N ARG A 228 -16.13 17.18 -3.78
CA ARG A 228 -15.05 16.55 -2.98
C ARG A 228 -14.61 15.22 -3.56
N SER A 229 -15.55 14.37 -3.99
CA SER A 229 -15.22 13.08 -4.60
C SER A 229 -14.48 13.26 -5.94
N ALA A 230 -14.85 14.26 -6.74
CA ALA A 230 -14.15 14.61 -7.97
C ALA A 230 -12.72 15.12 -7.73
N GLN A 231 -12.49 15.87 -6.64
CA GLN A 231 -11.15 16.28 -6.21
C GLN A 231 -10.28 15.08 -5.83
N LEU A 232 -10.84 14.07 -5.15
CA LEU A 232 -10.12 12.84 -4.81
C LEU A 232 -9.73 12.03 -6.04
N VAL A 233 -10.61 11.91 -7.05
CA VAL A 233 -10.28 11.28 -8.33
C VAL A 233 -9.11 12.01 -9.00
N SER A 234 -9.20 13.34 -9.12
CA SER A 234 -8.14 14.17 -9.70
C SER A 234 -6.80 14.02 -8.97
N LEU A 235 -6.83 13.97 -7.64
CA LEU A 235 -5.62 13.77 -6.81
C LEU A 235 -4.92 12.44 -7.14
N TRP A 236 -5.67 11.34 -7.16
CA TRP A 236 -5.08 10.02 -7.40
C TRP A 236 -4.62 9.84 -8.84
N GLN A 237 -5.35 10.40 -9.80
CA GLN A 237 -4.91 10.45 -11.20
C GLN A 237 -3.64 11.28 -11.37
N GLY A 238 -3.54 12.44 -10.69
CA GLY A 238 -2.33 13.26 -10.65
C GLY A 238 -1.12 12.48 -10.11
N ARG A 239 -1.28 11.80 -8.96
CA ARG A 239 -0.21 10.96 -8.39
C ARG A 239 0.24 9.84 -9.31
N MET A 240 -0.66 9.22 -10.07
CA MET A 240 -0.29 8.21 -11.08
C MET A 240 0.50 8.82 -12.23
N ALA A 241 0.11 10.02 -12.70
CA ALA A 241 0.83 10.75 -13.73
C ALA A 241 2.24 11.13 -13.25
N ASP A 242 2.35 11.69 -12.04
CA ASP A 242 3.64 12.05 -11.42
C ASP A 242 4.55 10.83 -11.29
N SER A 243 4.01 9.70 -10.80
CA SER A 243 4.74 8.43 -10.68
C SER A 243 5.26 7.95 -12.03
N THR A 244 4.43 8.04 -13.07
CA THR A 244 4.81 7.67 -14.44
C THR A 244 5.92 8.58 -14.97
N GLU A 245 5.80 9.89 -14.75
CA GLU A 245 6.82 10.86 -15.14
C GLU A 245 8.16 10.59 -14.43
N ILE A 246 8.14 10.30 -13.13
CA ILE A 246 9.34 9.97 -12.36
C ILE A 246 10.02 8.71 -12.93
N TYR A 247 9.27 7.65 -13.26
CA TYR A 247 9.84 6.47 -13.91
C TYR A 247 10.45 6.77 -15.28
N LEU A 248 9.79 7.61 -16.09
CA LEU A 248 10.33 8.03 -17.39
C LEU A 248 11.64 8.83 -17.24
N ARG A 249 11.70 9.73 -16.25
CA ARG A 249 12.92 10.49 -15.93
C ARG A 249 14.04 9.56 -15.45
N ALA A 250 13.75 8.60 -14.57
CA ALA A 250 14.73 7.62 -14.12
C ALA A 250 15.25 6.74 -15.27
N ALA A 251 14.39 6.33 -16.20
CA ALA A 251 14.79 5.58 -17.40
C ALA A 251 15.67 6.41 -18.36
N ALA A 252 15.41 7.72 -18.46
CA ALA A 252 16.25 8.63 -19.23
C ALA A 252 17.66 8.76 -18.62
N LEU A 253 17.76 8.84 -17.28
CA LEU A 253 19.04 8.83 -16.57
C LEU A 253 19.81 7.52 -16.78
N ASP A 254 19.16 6.36 -16.69
CA ASP A 254 19.79 5.06 -17.00
C ASP A 254 20.32 5.02 -18.45
N THR A 255 19.53 5.54 -19.40
CA THR A 255 19.91 5.56 -20.81
C THR A 255 21.13 6.44 -21.05
N GLU A 256 21.19 7.58 -20.38
CA GLU A 256 22.32 8.50 -20.44
C GLU A 256 23.57 7.92 -19.79
N ALA A 257 23.44 7.29 -18.61
CA ALA A 257 24.51 6.57 -17.95
C ALA A 257 25.08 5.46 -18.85
N ALA A 258 24.22 4.65 -19.46
CA ALA A 258 24.62 3.60 -20.40
C ALA A 258 25.27 4.14 -21.67
N ARG A 259 24.85 5.32 -22.16
CA ARG A 259 25.49 6.00 -23.29
C ARG A 259 26.90 6.47 -22.92
N LEU A 260 27.08 7.05 -21.74
CA LEU A 260 28.37 7.53 -21.26
C LEU A 260 29.33 6.37 -20.97
N SER A 261 28.88 5.31 -20.30
CA SER A 261 29.69 4.09 -20.09
C SER A 261 30.22 3.52 -21.40
N ARG A 262 29.36 3.32 -22.42
CA ARG A 262 29.81 2.85 -23.73
C ARG A 262 30.81 3.78 -24.42
N ALA A 263 30.73 5.08 -24.18
CA ALA A 263 31.68 6.05 -24.73
C ALA A 263 33.03 6.04 -24.00
N LEU A 264 33.05 5.58 -22.73
CA LEU A 264 34.27 5.37 -21.95
C LEU A 264 34.93 4.02 -22.26
N ASP A 265 34.14 3.00 -22.63
CA ASP A 265 34.61 1.65 -22.96
C ASP A 265 34.99 1.45 -24.44
N GLY A 266 34.74 2.45 -25.30
CA GLY A 266 35.10 2.42 -26.71
C GLY A 266 36.61 2.57 -26.93
N PRO A 267 37.24 1.82 -27.86
CA PRO A 267 38.68 1.91 -28.09
C PRO A 267 39.06 3.29 -28.66
N ASP A 268 40.03 3.95 -28.04
CA ASP A 268 40.80 5.06 -28.62
C ASP A 268 41.64 4.58 -29.83
#